data_AF-A0A063C3H7-F1
#
_entry.id   AF-A0A063C3H7-F1
#
_cell.length_a   1.000
_cell.length_b   1.000
_cell.length_c   1.000
_cell.angle_alpha   90.00
_cell.angle_beta   90.00
_cell.angle_gamma   90.00
#
_symmetry.space_group_name_H-M   'P 1'
#
loop_
_entity.id
_entity.type
_entity.pdbx_description
1 polymer ?
#
loop_
_entity_poly.entity_id
_entity_poly.type
_entity_poly.pdbx_seq_one_letter_code
_entity_poly.pdbx_strand_id
1 'polypeptide(L)'
;MVAFPGTKALLLTPATEKTVYKVYLFEAASISLSPDSSIRDGFSRRVHEGWGVLMDDSCGFVCDPPDPDYVAGEYAVSLLAYLKKESEQKTGAVLENFFSLCKTAKPPIPADKLKQFLTVLAKKLDNYI
;
A
#
# COMPACT_ATOMS: atom_id res chain seq x y z
N MET A 1 -45.05 -2.04 22.42
CA MET A 1 -43.86 -1.17 22.29
C MET A 1 -42.65 -2.07 22.38
N VAL A 2 -41.95 -2.31 21.27
CA VAL A 2 -40.81 -3.24 21.21
C VAL A 2 -39.54 -2.43 21.46
N ALA A 3 -38.86 -2.71 22.58
CA ALA A 3 -37.56 -2.15 22.89
C ALA A 3 -36.49 -2.89 22.08
N PHE A 4 -35.79 -2.18 21.19
CA PHE A 4 -34.65 -2.72 20.47
C PHE A 4 -33.42 -2.74 21.38
N PRO A 5 -32.70 -3.87 21.50
CA PRO A 5 -31.53 -3.97 22.35
C PRO A 5 -30.32 -3.33 21.65
N GLY A 6 -29.65 -2.45 22.39
CA GLY A 6 -28.22 -2.19 22.31
C GLY A 6 -27.62 -2.08 20.92
N THR A 7 -27.76 -0.90 20.30
CA THR A 7 -26.82 -0.46 19.27
C THR A 7 -25.42 -0.53 19.86
N LYS A 8 -24.64 -1.56 19.50
CA LYS A 8 -23.18 -1.51 19.61
C LYS A 8 -22.77 -0.31 18.78
N ALA A 9 -22.55 0.83 19.43
CA ALA A 9 -21.75 1.89 18.85
C ALA A 9 -20.40 1.24 18.53
N LEU A 10 -20.18 0.90 17.26
CA LEU A 10 -18.84 0.69 16.75
C LEU A 10 -18.11 1.99 17.07
N LEU A 11 -17.33 1.96 18.14
CA LEU A 11 -16.29 2.93 18.39
C LEU A 11 -15.35 2.80 17.18
N LEU A 12 -15.61 3.61 16.16
CA LEU A 12 -14.63 4.03 15.17
C LEU A 12 -13.53 4.68 15.98
N THR A 13 -12.59 3.89 16.49
CA THR A 13 -11.34 4.41 16.98
C THR A 13 -10.74 5.18 15.81
N PRO A 14 -10.51 6.50 15.94
CA PRO A 14 -9.90 7.25 14.88
C PRO A 14 -8.57 6.56 14.55
N ALA A 15 -8.33 6.26 13.27
CA ALA A 15 -7.03 5.81 12.80
C ALA A 15 -6.00 6.79 13.36
N THR A 16 -5.23 6.33 14.35
CA THR A 16 -4.22 7.17 14.98
C THR A 16 -3.21 7.55 13.91
N GLU A 17 -2.54 8.69 14.06
CA GLU A 17 -1.48 9.14 13.13
C GLU A 17 -0.42 8.04 12.85
N LYS A 18 -0.28 7.09 13.80
CA LYS A 18 0.53 5.87 13.71
C LYS A 18 0.07 4.82 12.69
N THR A 19 -1.16 4.87 12.20
CA THR A 19 -1.68 3.90 11.21
C THR A 19 -1.92 4.53 9.85
N VAL A 20 -2.13 5.85 9.80
CA VAL A 20 -2.39 6.62 8.59
C VAL A 20 -1.24 6.52 7.57
N TYR A 21 0.02 6.52 8.02
CA TYR A 21 1.16 6.40 7.09
C TYR A 21 1.20 5.07 6.32
N LYS A 22 0.64 3.99 6.89
CA LYS A 22 0.59 2.68 6.24
C LYS A 22 -0.34 2.70 5.03
N VAL A 23 -1.46 3.41 5.14
CA VAL A 23 -2.38 3.65 4.03
C VAL A 23 -1.69 4.45 2.94
N TYR A 24 -0.98 5.52 3.30
CA TYR A 24 -0.23 6.31 2.31
C TYR A 24 0.92 5.55 1.65
N LEU A 25 1.56 4.60 2.34
CA LEU A 25 2.54 3.71 1.72
C LEU A 25 1.89 2.85 0.62
N PHE A 26 0.72 2.28 0.91
CA PHE A 26 -0.05 1.52 -0.08
C PHE A 26 -0.51 2.41 -1.25
N GLU A 27 -1.09 3.57 -0.96
CA GLU A 27 -1.56 4.50 -2.00
C GLU A 27 -0.41 4.98 -2.89
N ALA A 28 0.72 5.37 -2.31
CA ALA A 28 1.90 5.77 -3.06
C ALA A 28 2.41 4.63 -3.97
N ALA A 29 2.43 3.39 -3.46
CA ALA A 29 2.83 2.21 -4.22
C ALA A 29 1.83 1.85 -5.33
N SER A 30 0.53 2.03 -5.10
CA SER A 30 -0.49 1.79 -6.13
C SER A 30 -0.42 2.88 -7.22
N ILE A 31 -0.40 4.15 -6.83
CA ILE A 31 -0.38 5.28 -7.77
C ILE A 31 0.91 5.28 -8.59
N SER A 32 2.05 4.89 -8.03
CA SER A 32 3.31 4.81 -8.79
C SER A 32 3.24 3.82 -9.95
N LEU A 33 2.44 2.76 -9.84
CA LEU A 33 2.20 1.75 -10.89
C LEU A 33 1.17 2.19 -11.94
N SER A 34 0.62 3.41 -11.84
CA SER A 34 -0.39 3.93 -12.79
C SER A 34 0.00 3.93 -14.28
N PRO A 35 1.29 3.94 -14.68
CA PRO A 35 1.64 3.76 -16.10
C PRO A 35 1.14 2.44 -16.71
N ASP A 36 0.91 1.39 -15.91
CA ASP A 36 0.30 0.13 -16.35
C ASP A 36 -0.87 -0.23 -15.40
N SER A 37 -2.10 0.03 -15.86
CA SER A 37 -3.30 -0.27 -15.09
C SER A 37 -3.44 -1.76 -14.73
N SER A 38 -2.97 -2.68 -15.59
CA SER A 38 -3.05 -4.11 -15.30
C SER A 38 -2.16 -4.49 -14.12
N ILE A 39 -0.94 -3.94 -14.06
CA ILE A 39 -0.01 -4.19 -12.95
C ILE A 39 -0.53 -3.53 -11.67
N ARG A 40 -0.99 -2.27 -11.74
CA ARG A 40 -1.57 -1.56 -10.59
C ARG A 40 -2.81 -2.26 -10.02
N ASP A 41 -3.73 -2.67 -10.88
CA ASP A 41 -4.99 -3.29 -10.45
C ASP A 41 -4.72 -4.69 -9.90
N GLY A 42 -3.75 -5.42 -10.49
CA GLY A 42 -3.25 -6.68 -9.95
C GLY A 42 -2.59 -6.52 -8.58
N PHE A 43 -1.74 -5.51 -8.40
CA PHE A 43 -1.14 -5.17 -7.10
C PHE A 43 -2.22 -4.87 -6.05
N SER A 44 -3.12 -3.94 -6.36
CA SER A 44 -4.14 -3.49 -5.41
C SER A 44 -5.03 -4.66 -4.98
N ARG A 45 -5.42 -5.52 -5.92
CA ARG A 45 -6.22 -6.72 -5.63
C ARG A 45 -5.48 -7.69 -4.72
N ARG A 46 -4.23 -8.04 -5.00
CA ARG A 46 -3.44 -8.96 -4.16
C ARG A 46 -3.28 -8.44 -2.74
N VAL A 47 -3.08 -7.13 -2.58
CA VAL A 47 -2.98 -6.54 -1.24
C VAL A 47 -4.31 -6.62 -0.49
N HIS A 48 -5.44 -6.32 -1.14
CA HIS A 48 -6.77 -6.44 -0.54
C HIS A 48 -7.12 -7.89 -0.19
N GLU A 49 -6.95 -8.82 -1.14
CA GLU A 49 -7.22 -10.25 -0.95
C GLU A 49 -6.34 -10.86 0.14
N GLY A 50 -5.04 -10.58 0.12
CA GLY A 50 -4.08 -11.14 1.08
C GLY A 50 -4.20 -10.54 2.48
N TRP A 51 -4.65 -9.29 2.59
CA TRP A 51 -4.90 -8.66 3.89
C TRP A 51 -6.32 -8.93 4.43
N GLY A 52 -7.21 -9.53 3.62
CA GLY A 52 -8.57 -9.85 4.05
C GLY A 52 -9.52 -8.65 4.11
N VAL A 53 -9.17 -7.55 3.43
CA VAL A 53 -10.02 -6.35 3.32
C VAL A 53 -10.68 -6.37 1.95
N LEU A 54 -12.01 -6.41 1.93
CA LEU A 54 -12.75 -6.37 0.67
C LEU A 54 -12.55 -5.01 -0.01
N MET A 55 -12.47 -5.01 -1.35
CA MET A 55 -12.26 -3.77 -2.11
C MET A 55 -13.44 -2.79 -2.01
N ASP A 56 -14.62 -3.27 -1.61
CA ASP A 56 -15.85 -2.51 -1.40
C ASP A 56 -16.14 -2.20 0.07
N ASP A 57 -15.21 -2.51 0.99
CA ASP A 57 -15.38 -2.20 2.41
C ASP A 57 -15.46 -0.68 2.64
N SER A 58 -16.45 -0.27 3.44
CA SER A 58 -16.77 1.15 3.67
C SER A 58 -15.65 1.92 4.38
N CYS A 59 -14.78 1.24 5.12
CA CYS A 59 -13.60 1.84 5.73
C CYS A 59 -12.27 1.26 5.23
N GLY A 60 -12.26 0.10 4.57
CA GLY A 60 -11.11 -0.43 3.86
C GLY A 60 -9.82 -0.42 4.70
N PHE A 61 -8.70 -0.04 4.09
CA PHE A 61 -7.41 0.06 4.78
C PHE A 61 -7.32 1.20 5.82
N VAL A 62 -8.33 2.06 5.94
CA VAL A 62 -8.38 3.06 7.01
C VAL A 62 -8.64 2.40 8.37
N CYS A 63 -9.49 1.36 8.39
CA CYS A 63 -9.77 0.57 9.59
C CYS A 63 -8.67 -0.46 9.87
N ASP A 64 -8.23 -1.16 8.83
CA ASP A 64 -7.26 -2.25 8.93
C ASP A 64 -6.15 -2.06 7.89
N PRO A 65 -5.14 -1.22 8.18
CA PRO A 65 -4.09 -0.93 7.23
C PRO A 65 -3.13 -2.11 7.08
N PRO A 66 -2.71 -2.41 5.84
CA PRO A 66 -1.83 -3.53 5.58
C PRO A 66 -0.46 -3.34 6.23
N ASP A 67 0.19 -4.46 6.56
CA ASP A 67 1.55 -4.42 7.04
C ASP A 67 2.51 -3.88 5.95
N PRO A 68 3.38 -2.89 6.26
CA PRO A 68 4.31 -2.34 5.28
C PRO A 68 5.24 -3.38 4.63
N ASP A 69 5.65 -4.43 5.34
CA ASP A 69 6.53 -5.46 4.78
C ASP A 69 5.78 -6.34 3.78
N TYR A 70 4.48 -6.58 4.04
CA TYR A 70 3.60 -7.26 3.12
C TYR A 70 3.39 -6.43 1.84
N VAL A 71 3.09 -5.13 1.98
CA VAL A 71 2.98 -4.20 0.85
C VAL A 71 4.28 -4.14 0.06
N ALA A 72 5.44 -4.10 0.72
CA ALA A 72 6.75 -4.12 0.06
C ALA A 72 6.97 -5.41 -0.74
N GLY A 73 6.52 -6.55 -0.22
CA GLY A 73 6.56 -7.84 -0.92
C GLY A 73 5.74 -7.83 -2.22
N GLU A 74 4.48 -7.40 -2.14
CA GLU A 74 3.60 -7.33 -3.30
C GLU A 74 4.06 -6.27 -4.32
N TYR A 75 4.62 -5.16 -3.82
CA TYR A 75 5.20 -4.11 -4.66
C TYR A 75 6.45 -4.61 -5.39
N ALA A 76 7.32 -5.39 -4.74
CA ALA A 76 8.47 -6.03 -5.38
C ALA A 76 8.04 -6.93 -6.55
N VAL A 77 7.00 -7.75 -6.36
CA VAL A 77 6.47 -8.63 -7.41
C VAL A 77 5.98 -7.82 -8.61
N SER A 78 5.28 -6.72 -8.36
CA SER A 78 4.81 -5.81 -9.41
C SER A 78 5.96 -5.12 -10.14
N LEU A 79 6.99 -4.67 -9.42
CA LEU A 79 8.18 -4.05 -10.03
C LEU A 79 8.98 -5.04 -10.89
N LEU A 80 9.04 -6.33 -10.53
CA LEU A 80 9.64 -7.35 -11.39
C LEU A 80 8.91 -7.52 -12.70
N ALA A 81 7.58 -7.37 -12.71
CA ALA A 81 6.81 -7.40 -13.95
C ALA A 81 7.22 -6.26 -14.89
N TYR A 82 7.55 -5.08 -14.34
CA TYR A 82 8.13 -3.97 -15.11
C TYR A 82 9.55 -4.29 -15.61
N LEU A 83 10.44 -4.77 -14.73
CA LEU A 83 11.81 -5.14 -15.11
C LEU A 83 11.88 -6.20 -16.22
N LYS A 84 10.93 -7.15 -16.22
CA LYS A 84 10.86 -8.22 -17.23
C LYS A 84 10.23 -7.78 -18.55
N LYS A 85 9.26 -6.85 -18.52
CA LYS A 85 8.50 -6.45 -19.72
C LYS A 85 9.12 -5.26 -20.44
N GLU A 86 9.67 -4.29 -19.73
CA GLU A 86 10.07 -3.01 -20.32
C GLU A 86 11.18 -2.32 -19.50
N SER A 87 12.39 -2.27 -20.06
CA SER A 87 13.55 -1.41 -19.74
C SER A 87 13.64 -0.82 -18.32
N GLU A 88 14.78 -1.02 -17.64
CA GLU A 88 15.14 -0.44 -16.33
C GLU A 88 14.69 1.03 -16.15
N GLN A 89 14.68 1.81 -17.23
CA GLN A 89 14.20 3.19 -17.28
C GLN A 89 12.74 3.38 -16.78
N LYS A 90 11.81 2.47 -17.10
CA LYS A 90 10.42 2.55 -16.61
C LYS A 90 10.32 2.22 -15.13
N THR A 91 11.10 1.23 -14.68
CA THR A 91 11.17 0.87 -13.26
C THR A 91 11.75 2.02 -12.43
N GLY A 92 12.78 2.70 -12.94
CA GLY A 92 13.31 3.92 -12.34
C GLY A 92 12.26 5.02 -12.19
N ALA A 93 11.50 5.31 -13.26
CA ALA A 93 10.44 6.32 -13.21
C ALA A 93 9.31 5.97 -12.22
N VAL A 94 8.92 4.69 -12.12
CA VAL A 94 7.95 4.23 -11.13
C VAL A 94 8.47 4.44 -9.70
N LEU A 95 9.73 4.12 -9.44
CA LEU A 95 10.35 4.32 -8.13
C LEU A 95 10.47 5.81 -7.79
N GLU A 96 10.92 6.65 -8.72
CA GLU A 96 10.99 8.10 -8.51
C GLU A 96 9.61 8.69 -8.20
N ASN A 97 8.57 8.26 -8.91
CA ASN A 97 7.19 8.68 -8.65
C ASN A 97 6.73 8.22 -7.25
N PHE A 98 7.01 6.97 -6.86
CA PHE A 98 6.75 6.46 -5.51
C PHE A 98 7.40 7.34 -4.42
N PHE A 99 8.68 7.69 -4.58
CA PHE A 99 9.39 8.56 -3.64
C PHE A 99 8.75 9.96 -3.54
N SER A 100 8.33 10.52 -4.68
CA SER A 100 7.65 11.83 -4.73
C SER A 100 6.31 11.79 -3.99
N LEU A 101 5.52 10.74 -4.21
CA LEU A 101 4.22 10.54 -3.56
C LEU A 101 4.36 10.37 -2.04
N CYS A 102 5.36 9.61 -1.59
CA CYS A 102 5.63 9.44 -0.16
C CYS A 102 5.99 10.75 0.56
N LYS A 103 6.68 11.67 -0.13
CA LYS A 103 7.07 12.99 0.40
C LYS A 103 5.92 13.99 0.40
N THR A 104 4.99 13.87 -0.56
CA THR A 104 3.88 14.81 -0.73
C THR A 104 2.59 14.38 -0.03
N ALA A 105 2.54 13.13 0.48
CA ALA A 105 1.47 12.63 1.34
C ALA A 105 1.23 13.55 2.57
N LYS A 106 -0.01 13.64 3.03
CA LYS A 106 -0.41 14.47 4.16
C LYS A 106 -1.29 13.69 5.14
N PRO A 107 -0.82 13.36 6.36
CA PRO A 107 0.54 13.59 6.87
C PRO A 107 1.66 12.88 6.07
N PRO A 108 2.88 13.43 6.05
CA PRO A 108 4.01 12.81 5.37
C PRO A 108 4.39 11.49 6.03
N ILE A 109 4.86 10.55 5.23
CA ILE A 109 5.33 9.25 5.73
C ILE A 109 6.63 9.48 6.52
N PRO A 110 6.73 9.01 7.78
CA PRO A 110 7.96 9.16 8.57
C PRO A 110 9.17 8.56 7.86
N ALA A 111 10.31 9.29 7.88
CA ALA A 111 11.50 8.90 7.12
C ALA A 111 12.09 7.54 7.55
N ASP A 112 11.99 7.20 8.83
CA ASP A 112 12.40 5.90 9.36
C ASP A 112 11.53 4.76 8.81
N LYS A 113 10.22 4.98 8.69
CA LYS A 113 9.27 4.00 8.12
C LYS A 113 9.46 3.83 6.62
N LEU A 114 9.67 4.93 5.89
CA LEU A 114 10.00 4.87 4.47
C LEU A 114 11.34 4.13 4.25
N LYS A 115 12.37 4.41 5.06
CA LYS A 115 13.66 3.72 4.96
C LYS A 115 13.53 2.21 5.26
N GLN A 116 12.75 1.83 6.27
CA GLN A 116 12.46 0.43 6.58
C GLN A 116 11.79 -0.26 5.40
N PHE A 117 10.72 0.34 4.86
CA PHE A 117 10.00 -0.16 3.70
C PHE A 117 10.93 -0.38 2.49
N LEU A 118 11.77 0.60 2.16
CA LEU A 118 12.72 0.50 1.05
C LEU A 118 13.79 -0.56 1.28
N THR A 119 14.23 -0.75 2.52
CA THR A 119 15.20 -1.80 2.87
C THR A 119 14.60 -3.19 2.62
N VAL A 120 13.34 -3.39 3.03
CA VAL A 120 12.60 -4.63 2.78
C VAL A 120 12.35 -4.83 1.29
N LEU A 121 11.95 -3.78 0.58
CA LEU A 121 11.73 -3.80 -0.87
C LEU A 121 12.99 -4.22 -1.63
N ALA A 122 14.13 -3.59 -1.35
CA ALA A 122 15.42 -3.93 -1.98
C ALA A 122 15.79 -5.39 -1.70
N LYS A 123 15.71 -5.83 -0.45
CA LYS A 123 15.96 -7.23 -0.08
C LYS A 123 15.03 -8.19 -0.81
N LYS A 124 13.74 -7.85 -0.97
CA LYS A 124 12.79 -8.68 -1.72
C LYS A 124 13.18 -8.75 -3.20
N LEU A 125 13.49 -7.62 -3.84
CA LEU A 125 13.93 -7.56 -5.23
C LEU A 125 15.18 -8.39 -5.49
N ASP A 126 16.19 -8.30 -4.61
CA ASP A 126 17.43 -9.10 -4.70
C ASP A 126 17.17 -10.60 -4.61
N ASN A 127 16.13 -11.05 -3.90
CA ASN A 127 15.78 -12.48 -3.82
C ASN A 127 15.10 -13.01 -5.09
N TYR A 128 14.67 -12.13 -6.00
CA TYR A 128 13.93 -12.50 -7.21
C TYR A 128 14.78 -12.43 -8.49
N ILE A 129 16.00 -11.89 -8.41
CA ILE A 129 16.99 -11.78 -9.49
C ILE A 129 18.03 -12.89 -9.32
#